data_AF-A0A644XS15-F1
#
_entry.id   AF-A0A644XS15-F1
#
_cell.length_a   1.000
_cell.length_b   1.000
_cell.length_c   1.000
_cell.angle_alpha   90.00
_cell.angle_beta   90.00
_cell.angle_gamma   90.00
#
_symmetry.space_group_name_H-M   'P 1'
#
loop_
_entity.id
_entity.type
_entity.pdbx_description
1 polymer ?
#
loop_
_entity_poly.entity_id
_entity_poly.type
_entity_poly.pdbx_seq_one_letter_code
_entity_poly.pdbx_strand_id
1 'polypeptide(L)' 'MDFNQKIEPLINSIAQLRKNAINISRVVIGDSLILEDLYFIASIDKCVRVIDGFIPLLQQRNLTCIGALLRM' A
#
# COMPACT_ATOMS: atom_id res chain seq x y z
N MET A 1 24.76 -1.14 12.51
CA MET A 1 23.73 -0.79 11.50
C MET A 1 22.43 -0.62 12.23
N ASP A 2 21.86 0.58 12.18
CA ASP A 2 20.57 0.88 12.82
C ASP A 2 19.44 0.15 12.09
N PHE A 3 18.43 -0.29 12.81
CA PHE A 3 17.26 -0.98 12.23
C PHE A 3 16.59 -0.10 11.16
N ASN A 4 16.50 1.21 11.41
CA ASN A 4 15.88 2.16 10.49
C ASN A 4 16.62 2.21 9.16
N GLN A 5 17.96 2.19 9.19
CA GLN A 5 18.79 2.15 7.98
C GLN A 5 18.57 0.86 7.16
N LYS A 6 18.21 -0.25 7.81
CA LYS A 6 17.92 -1.51 7.11
C LYS A 6 16.54 -1.54 6.47
N ILE A 7 15.54 -0.89 7.07
CA ILE A 7 14.16 -0.87 6.56
C ILE A 7 13.88 0.28 5.60
N GLU A 8 14.70 1.32 5.60
CA GLU A 8 14.58 2.47 4.71
C GLU A 8 14.48 2.10 3.21
N PRO A 9 15.33 1.23 2.63
CA PRO A 9 15.17 0.80 1.24
C PRO A 9 13.84 0.06 1.00
N LEU A 10 13.37 -0.70 1.98
CA LEU A 10 12.07 -1.39 1.90
C LEU A 10 10.91 -0.40 1.90
N ILE A 11 10.93 0.59 2.81
CA ILE A 11 9.92 1.67 2.86
C ILE A 11 9.90 2.44 1.53
N ASN A 12 11.07 2.78 0.99
CA ASN A 12 11.17 3.49 -0.28
C ASN A 12 10.59 2.67 -1.44
N SER A 13 10.88 1.37 -1.49
CA SER A 13 10.30 0.46 -2.50
C SER A 13 8.78 0.38 -2.38
N ILE A 14 8.25 0.20 -1.17
CA ILE A 14 6.81 0.13 -0.90
C ILE A 14 6.12 1.45 -1.27
N ALA A 15 6.72 2.60 -0.95
CA ALA A 15 6.20 3.91 -1.30
C ALA A 15 6.12 4.12 -2.82
N GLN A 16 7.09 3.59 -3.58
CA GLN A 16 7.04 3.60 -5.05
C GLN A 16 5.98 2.67 -5.60
N LEU A 17 5.85 1.45 -5.05
CA LEU A 17 4.79 0.51 -5.44
C LEU A 17 3.40 1.12 -5.22
N ARG A 18 3.19 1.82 -4.11
CA ARG A 18 1.95 2.56 -3.84
C ARG A 18 1.66 3.61 -4.92
N LYS A 19 2.64 4.43 -5.28
CA LYS A 19 2.48 5.45 -6.35
C LYS A 19 2.15 4.79 -7.69
N ASN A 20 2.85 3.71 -8.02
CA ASN A 20 2.62 2.97 -9.26
C ASN A 20 1.22 2.33 -9.27
N ALA A 21 0.76 1.77 -8.15
CA ALA A 21 -0.58 1.18 -8.05
C ALA A 21 -1.68 2.22 -8.36
N ILE A 22 -1.54 3.45 -7.84
CA ILE A 22 -2.48 4.55 -8.14
C ILE A 22 -2.42 4.96 -9.61
N ASN A 23 -1.22 5.05 -10.19
CA ASN A 23 -1.08 5.42 -11.59
C ASN A 23 -1.69 4.35 -12.51
N ILE A 24 -1.44 3.07 -12.21
CA ILE A 24 -2.00 1.94 -12.96
C ILE A 24 -3.51 1.90 -12.81
N SER A 25 -4.05 2.08 -11.59
CA SER A 25 -5.49 2.03 -11.39
C SER A 25 -6.22 3.14 -12.16
N ARG A 26 -5.64 4.34 -12.24
CA ARG A 26 -6.18 5.43 -13.06
C ARG A 26 -6.23 5.06 -14.55
N VAL A 27 -5.19 4.39 -15.07
CA VAL A 27 -5.17 3.93 -16.47
C VAL A 27 -6.22 2.85 -16.73
N VAL A 28 -6.45 1.97 -15.76
CA VAL A 28 -7.46 0.89 -15.88
C VAL A 28 -8.89 1.45 -15.89
N ILE A 29 -9.19 2.39 -15.00
CA ILE A 29 -10.51 3.05 -14.93
C ILE A 29 -10.75 3.93 -16.17
N GLY A 30 -9.68 4.53 -16.71
CA GLY A 30 -9.78 5.45 -17.83
C GLY A 30 -10.46 6.77 -17.45
N ASP A 31 -11.15 7.39 -18.40
CA ASP A 31 -11.75 8.73 -18.25
C ASP A 31 -13.19 8.71 -17.72
N SER A 32 -13.80 7.52 -17.59
CA SER A 32 -15.20 7.39 -17.17
C SER A 32 -15.36 6.21 -16.23
N LEU A 33 -15.94 6.48 -15.06
CA LEU A 33 -16.21 5.48 -14.04
C LEU A 33 -17.43 4.65 -14.43
N ILE A 34 -17.25 3.34 -14.61
CA ILE A 34 -18.35 2.39 -14.83
C ILE A 34 -18.60 1.53 -13.57
N LEU A 35 -19.74 0.84 -13.52
CA LEU A 35 -20.15 0.08 -12.35
C LEU A 35 -19.14 -1.03 -12.00
N GLU A 36 -18.56 -1.63 -13.04
CA GLU A 36 -17.54 -2.67 -12.96
C GLU A 36 -16.25 -2.17 -12.29
N ASP A 37 -15.94 -0.89 -12.42
CA ASP A 37 -14.74 -0.29 -11.79
C ASP A 37 -14.88 -0.18 -10.28
N LEU A 38 -16.10 -0.13 -9.73
CA LEU A 38 -16.30 0.08 -8.28
C LEU A 38 -15.65 -1.04 -7.45
N TYR A 39 -15.77 -2.29 -7.90
CA TYR A 39 -15.14 -3.42 -7.23
C TYR A 39 -13.61 -3.34 -7.31
N PHE A 40 -13.09 -2.96 -8.48
CA PHE A 40 -11.66 -2.78 -8.69
C PHE A 40 -11.11 -1.64 -7.81
N ILE A 41 -11.78 -0.50 -7.78
CA ILE A 41 -11.43 0.66 -6.94
C ILE A 41 -11.43 0.27 -5.47
N ALA A 42 -12.48 -0.41 -4.99
CA ALA A 42 -12.54 -0.87 -3.60
C ALA A 42 -11.35 -1.79 -3.25
N SER A 43 -10.95 -2.65 -4.19
CA SER A 43 -9.79 -3.53 -4.03
C SER A 43 -8.47 -2.76 -3.98
N ILE A 44 -8.26 -1.80 -4.89
CA ILE A 44 -7.07 -0.94 -4.91
C ILE A 44 -6.99 -0.08 -3.64
N ASP A 45 -8.11 0.52 -3.25
CA ASP A 45 -8.22 1.36 -2.06
C ASP A 45 -7.90 0.56 -0.77
N LYS A 46 -8.35 -0.70 -0.68
CA LYS A 46 -7.91 -1.63 0.39
C LYS A 46 -6.40 -1.83 0.37
N CYS A 47 -5.81 -2.15 -0.78
CA CYS A 47 -4.36 -2.35 -0.91
C CYS A 47 -3.55 -1.11 -0.50
N VAL A 48 -3.99 0.08 -0.92
CA VAL A 48 -3.35 1.35 -0.57
C VAL A 48 -3.42 1.60 0.93
N ARG A 49 -4.58 1.37 1.56
CA ARG A 49 -4.71 1.49 3.02
C ARG A 49 -3.83 0.52 3.79
N VAL A 50 -3.67 -0.72 3.30
CA VAL A 50 -2.75 -1.69 3.91
C VAL A 50 -1.32 -1.18 3.84
N ILE A 51 -0.88 -0.65 2.70
CA ILE A 51 0.46 -0.07 2.54
C ILE A 51 0.64 1.15 3.47
N ASP A 52 -0.34 2.04 3.52
CA ASP A 52 -0.31 3.25 4.32
C ASP A 52 -0.27 2.95 5.83
N GLY A 53 -0.92 1.87 6.28
CA GLY A 53 -0.81 1.39 7.66
C GLY A 53 0.48 0.63 7.93
N PHE A 54 1.04 -0.09 6.95
CA PHE A 54 2.22 -0.93 7.12
C PHE A 54 3.48 -0.11 7.43
N ILE A 55 3.72 0.97 6.67
CA ILE A 55 4.93 1.81 6.81
C ILE A 55 5.11 2.36 8.23
N PRO A 56 4.14 3.07 8.85
CA PRO A 56 4.31 3.63 10.18
C PRO A 56 4.45 2.52 11.24
N LEU A 57 3.76 1.39 11.11
CA LEU A 57 3.90 0.27 12.03
C LEU A 57 5.30 -0.36 11.95
N LEU A 58 5.89 -0.43 10.75
CA LEU A 58 7.25 -0.93 10.56
C LEU A 58 8.28 0.00 11.21
N GLN A 59 8.12 1.32 11.05
CA GLN A 59 8.96 2.33 11.70
C GLN A 59 8.86 2.27 13.23
N GLN A 60 7.68 1.97 13.76
CA GLN A 60 7.44 1.77 15.19
C GLN A 60 7.87 0.39 15.71
N ARG A 61 8.37 -0.49 14.84
CA ARG A 61 8.70 -1.90 15.16
C ARG A 61 7.52 -2.68 15.73
N ASN A 62 6.30 -2.28 15.40
CA ASN A 62 5.08 -2.94 15.86
C ASN A 62 4.76 -4.15 14.97
N LEU A 63 5.61 -5.17 15.06
CA LEU A 63 5.54 -6.36 14.21
C LEU A 63 4.26 -7.17 14.43
N THR A 64 3.69 -7.14 15.64
CA THR A 64 2.41 -7.81 15.95
C THR A 64 1.27 -7.22 15.14
N CYS A 65 1.12 -5.89 15.14
CA CYS A 65 0.08 -5.23 14.36
C CYS A 65 0.33 -5.34 12.86
N ILE A 66 1.59 -5.36 12.41
CA ILE A 66 1.92 -5.65 11.00
C ILE A 66 1.43 -7.05 10.60
N GLY A 67 1.69 -8.06 11.43
CA GLY A 67 1.24 -9.43 11.16
C GLY A 67 -0.28 -9.54 11.08
N ALA A 68 -0.99 -8.82 11.95
CA ALA A 68 -2.46 -8.74 11.88
C ALA A 68 -2.95 -8.01 10.63
N LEU A 69 -2.30 -6.89 10.27
CA LEU A 69 -2.64 -6.08 9.10
C LEU A 69 -2.52 -6.87 7.79
N LEU A 70 -1.45 -7.66 7.64
CA LEU A 70 -1.20 -8.46 6.44
C LEU A 70 -2.08 -9.70 6.32
N ARG A 71 -2.84 -10.06 7.36
CA ARG A 71 -3.73 -11.22 7.37
C ARG A 71 -5.18 -10.87 6.97
N MET A 72 -5.51 -9.58 6.86
CA MET A 72 -6.83 -9.07 6.48
C MET A 72 -7.05 -9.03 4.97
#